data_AF-A0A6G4XJ83-F1
#
_entry.id   AF-A0A6G4XJ83-F1
#
_cell.length_a   1.000
_cell.length_b   1.000
_cell.length_c   1.000
_cell.angle_alpha   90.00
_cell.angle_beta   90.00
_cell.angle_gamma   90.00
#
_symmetry.space_group_name_H-M   'P 1'
#
loop_
_entity.id
_entity.type
_entity.pdbx_description
1 polymer ?
#
loop_
_entity_poly.entity_id
_entity_poly.type
_entity_poly.pdbx_seq_one_letter_code
_entity_poly.pdbx_strand_id
1 'polypeptide(L)'
;MQVADALREDIKSMKPGQRVPSQKDLVKRFGFAGQTIQNGLAILQAEGLIVSAGNLGNFVSDGEAPNNDVRDDITEIRSQVQALTERLAALEERCETGGARSATSVQDRGVES
;
A
#
# COMPACT_ATOMS: atom_id res chain seq x y z
N MET A 1 8.27 -32.93 11.81
CA MET A 1 7.77 -32.22 10.62
C MET A 1 6.91 -31.06 11.10
N GLN A 2 7.37 -29.82 10.96
CA GLN A 2 6.60 -28.65 11.39
C GLN A 2 5.65 -28.22 10.27
N VAL A 3 4.48 -27.71 10.66
CA VAL A 3 3.47 -27.18 9.73
C VAL A 3 4.05 -26.11 8.80
N ALA A 4 4.92 -25.25 9.32
CA ALA A 4 5.53 -24.17 8.55
C ALA A 4 6.33 -24.70 7.35
N ASP A 5 7.08 -25.80 7.52
CA ASP A 5 7.89 -26.37 6.43
C ASP A 5 7.00 -26.94 5.32
N ALA A 6 5.92 -27.62 5.68
CA ALA A 6 4.98 -28.18 4.70
C ALA A 6 4.27 -27.07 3.91
N LEU A 7 3.84 -25.99 4.57
CA LEU A 7 3.28 -24.84 3.87
C LEU A 7 4.34 -24.12 3.03
N ARG A 8 5.59 -24.04 3.49
CA ARG A 8 6.67 -23.36 2.76
C ARG A 8 6.94 -24.04 1.42
N GLU A 9 6.99 -25.37 1.39
CA GLU A 9 7.18 -26.12 0.15
C GLU A 9 5.99 -25.98 -0.80
N ASP A 10 4.75 -25.98 -0.28
CA ASP A 10 3.55 -25.79 -1.10
C ASP A 10 3.52 -24.37 -1.70
N ILE A 11 3.85 -23.34 -0.91
CA ILE A 11 3.87 -21.93 -1.35
C ILE A 11 4.99 -21.66 -2.36
N LYS A 12 6.16 -22.29 -2.23
CA LYS A 12 7.24 -22.16 -3.24
C LYS A 12 6.82 -22.63 -4.63
N SER A 13 5.86 -23.55 -4.70
CA SER A 13 5.32 -24.04 -5.99
C SER A 13 4.25 -23.11 -6.60
N MET A 14 3.75 -22.16 -5.82
CA MET A 14 2.74 -21.19 -6.23
C MET A 14 3.37 -19.98 -6.92
N LYS A 15 2.59 -19.31 -7.77
CA LYS A 15 3.05 -18.08 -8.42
C LYS A 15 2.87 -16.89 -7.45
N PRO A 16 3.79 -15.91 -7.45
CA PRO A 16 3.55 -14.63 -6.79
C PRO A 16 2.20 -14.03 -7.20
N GLY A 17 1.48 -13.46 -6.23
CA GLY A 17 0.12 -12.95 -6.41
C GLY A 17 -0.99 -14.00 -6.41
N GLN A 18 -0.68 -15.31 -6.33
CA GLN A 18 -1.73 -16.31 -6.12
C GLN A 18 -2.30 -16.24 -4.70
N ARG A 19 -3.61 -16.49 -4.61
CA ARG A 19 -4.30 -16.61 -3.33
C ARG A 19 -3.89 -17.90 -2.62
N VAL A 20 -3.39 -17.76 -1.40
CA VAL A 20 -3.10 -18.87 -0.50
C VAL A 20 -4.43 -19.50 -0.03
N PRO A 21 -4.53 -20.83 0.05
CA PRO A 21 -5.72 -21.49 0.57
C PRO A 21 -6.12 -20.99 1.96
N SER A 22 -7.41 -20.97 2.25
CA SER A 22 -7.89 -20.46 3.55
C SER A 22 -7.44 -21.37 4.69
N GLN A 23 -7.41 -20.86 5.92
CA GLN A 23 -7.07 -21.67 7.11
C GLN A 23 -7.92 -22.94 7.19
N LYS A 24 -9.22 -22.88 6.85
CA LYS A 24 -10.11 -24.05 6.85
C LYS A 24 -9.71 -25.08 5.79
N ASP A 25 -9.28 -24.63 4.62
CA ASP A 25 -8.84 -25.52 3.54
C ASP A 25 -7.51 -26.18 3.88
N LEU A 26 -6.60 -25.43 4.50
CA LEU A 26 -5.31 -25.92 4.97
C LEU A 26 -5.49 -26.96 6.10
N VAL A 27 -6.39 -26.72 7.04
CA VAL A 27 -6.77 -27.72 8.07
C VAL A 27 -7.30 -29.00 7.42
N LYS A 28 -8.18 -28.89 6.41
CA LYS A 28 -8.71 -30.06 5.69
C LYS A 28 -7.63 -30.80 4.89
N ARG A 29 -6.73 -30.08 4.23
CA ARG A 29 -5.71 -30.65 3.34
C ARG A 29 -4.57 -31.31 4.10
N PHE A 30 -4.14 -30.71 5.22
CA PHE A 30 -2.99 -31.19 5.98
C PHE A 30 -3.36 -31.88 7.30
N GLY A 31 -4.61 -31.79 7.76
CA GLY A 31 -5.09 -32.46 8.98
C GLY A 31 -4.56 -31.89 10.29
N PHE A 32 -3.86 -30.75 10.26
CA PHE A 32 -3.34 -30.10 11.46
C PHE A 32 -4.40 -29.29 12.19
N ALA A 33 -4.21 -29.09 13.49
CA ALA A 33 -5.04 -28.18 14.28
C ALA A 33 -4.99 -26.76 13.69
N GLY A 34 -6.13 -26.06 13.72
CA GLY A 34 -6.25 -24.72 13.16
C GLY A 34 -5.25 -23.73 13.74
N GLN A 35 -4.95 -23.82 15.04
CA GLN A 35 -3.94 -22.99 15.70
C GLN A 35 -2.54 -23.22 15.12
N THR A 36 -2.20 -24.47 14.80
CA THR A 36 -0.92 -24.81 14.19
C THR A 36 -0.80 -24.19 12.80
N ILE A 37 -1.85 -24.30 11.97
CA ILE A 37 -1.91 -23.66 10.65
C ILE A 37 -1.77 -22.15 10.78
N GLN A 38 -2.45 -21.53 11.75
CA GLN A 38 -2.36 -20.09 11.99
C GLN A 38 -0.93 -19.67 12.34
N ASN A 39 -0.26 -20.42 13.23
CA ASN A 39 1.13 -20.16 13.59
C ASN A 39 2.07 -20.33 12.38
N GLY A 40 1.84 -21.35 11.53
CA GLY A 40 2.60 -21.54 10.29
C GLY A 40 2.43 -20.38 9.32
N LEU A 41 1.19 -19.91 9.11
CA LEU A 41 0.92 -18.74 8.28
C LEU A 41 1.58 -17.46 8.84
N ALA A 42 1.56 -17.28 10.16
CA ALA A 42 2.21 -16.14 10.79
C ALA A 42 3.74 -16.15 10.58
N ILE A 43 4.37 -17.33 10.64
CA ILE A 43 5.80 -17.48 10.35
C ILE A 43 6.08 -17.13 8.88
N LEU A 44 5.27 -17.63 7.95
CA LEU A 44 5.45 -17.34 6.52
C LEU A 44 5.24 -15.86 6.18
N GLN A 45 4.34 -15.19 6.90
CA GLN A 45 4.11 -13.76 6.78
C GLN A 45 5.31 -12.97 7.34
N ALA A 46 5.85 -13.38 8.49
CA ALA A 46 7.06 -12.78 9.05
C ALA A 46 8.31 -13.02 8.16
N GLU A 47 8.37 -14.14 7.44
CA GLU A 47 9.40 -14.43 6.44
C GLU A 47 9.19 -13.65 5.13
N GLY A 48 8.08 -12.92 4.96
CA GLY A 48 7.76 -12.16 3.75
C GLY A 48 7.36 -13.03 2.56
N LEU A 49 7.06 -14.31 2.76
CA LEU A 49 6.64 -15.25 1.72
C LEU A 49 5.16 -15.09 1.34
N ILE A 50 4.35 -14.55 2.25
CA ILE A 50 2.93 -14.26 2.02
C ILE A 50 2.57 -12.88 2.56
N VAL A 51 1.57 -12.26 1.94
CA VAL A 51 1.00 -10.97 2.33
C VAL A 51 -0.50 -11.12 2.63
N SER A 52 -0.96 -10.49 3.69
CA SER A 52 -2.38 -10.47 4.06
C SER A 52 -3.07 -9.28 3.40
N ALA A 53 -4.12 -9.54 2.60
CA ALA A 53 -4.96 -8.49 2.03
C ALA A 53 -6.25 -8.31 2.84
N GLY A 54 -6.14 -8.41 4.18
CA GLY A 54 -7.27 -8.30 5.11
C GLY A 54 -8.36 -9.35 4.84
N ASN A 55 -9.58 -8.88 4.54
CA ASN A 55 -10.76 -9.73 4.38
C ASN A 55 -10.70 -10.67 3.17
N LEU A 56 -9.79 -10.44 2.21
CA LEU A 56 -9.65 -11.27 1.02
C LEU A 56 -8.83 -12.54 1.26
N GLY A 57 -8.06 -12.57 2.35
CA GLY A 57 -7.16 -13.66 2.73
C GLY A 57 -5.69 -13.37 2.39
N ASN A 58 -4.88 -14.42 2.33
CA ASN A 58 -3.44 -14.32 2.14
C ASN A 58 -3.07 -14.55 0.67
N PHE A 59 -2.03 -13.89 0.20
CA PHE A 59 -1.49 -13.99 -1.16
C PHE A 59 0.01 -14.27 -1.11
N VAL A 60 0.55 -14.96 -2.11
CA VAL A 60 1.98 -15.25 -2.22
C VAL A 60 2.73 -13.97 -2.60
N SER A 61 3.78 -13.64 -1.85
CA SER A 61 4.62 -12.48 -2.09
C SER A 61 5.56 -12.73 -3.28
N ASP A 62 5.93 -11.68 -4.02
CA ASP A 62 6.99 -11.71 -5.04
C ASP A 62 8.40 -11.44 -4.46
N GLY A 63 8.50 -11.26 -3.14
CA GLY A 63 9.75 -10.93 -2.46
C GLY A 63 10.00 -9.43 -2.32
N GLU A 64 9.10 -8.59 -2.84
CA GLU A 64 9.13 -7.14 -2.70
C GLU A 64 8.03 -6.69 -1.74
N ALA A 65 8.15 -7.03 -0.45
CA ALA A 65 7.16 -6.61 0.53
C ALA A 65 7.42 -5.17 1.00
N PRO A 66 6.52 -4.20 0.76
CA PRO A 66 6.25 -3.19 1.76
C PRO A 66 5.48 -3.90 2.88
N ASN A 67 6.07 -3.91 4.08
CA ASN A 67 5.60 -4.64 5.25
C ASN A 67 4.40 -3.96 5.96
N ASN A 68 3.56 -3.24 5.21
CA ASN A 68 2.38 -2.57 5.73
C ASN A 68 1.13 -3.36 5.36
N ASP A 69 0.15 -3.40 6.27
CA ASP A 69 -1.20 -3.83 5.91
C ASP A 69 -1.67 -2.92 4.76
N VAL A 70 -2.18 -3.51 3.68
CA VAL A 70 -2.77 -2.75 2.55
C VAL A 70 -3.78 -1.72 3.06
N ARG A 71 -4.44 -2.01 4.19
CA ARG A 71 -5.34 -1.08 4.87
C ARG A 71 -4.64 0.16 5.40
N ASP A 72 -3.46 -0.01 5.97
CA ASP A 72 -2.62 1.08 6.48
C ASP A 72 -2.10 1.93 5.32
N ASP A 73 -1.67 1.29 4.23
CA ASP A 73 -1.26 1.99 3.01
C ASP A 73 -2.40 2.79 2.39
N ILE A 74 -3.61 2.23 2.30
CA ILE A 74 -4.79 2.95 1.81
C ILE A 74 -5.12 4.15 2.70
N THR A 75 -4.94 4.01 4.01
CA THR A 75 -5.19 5.09 4.98
C THR A 75 -4.17 6.21 4.82
N GLU A 76 -2.90 5.85 4.66
CA GLU A 76 -1.80 6.78 4.43
C GLU A 76 -1.96 7.51 3.10
N ILE A 77 -2.20 6.79 2.00
CA ILE A 77 -2.43 7.38 0.67
C ILE A 77 -3.60 8.38 0.72
N ARG A 78 -4.69 8.05 1.41
CA ARG A 78 -5.83 8.97 1.55
C ARG A 78 -5.44 10.25 2.28
N SER A 79 -4.65 10.14 3.35
CA SER A 79 -4.14 11.29 4.09
C SER A 79 -3.25 12.17 3.20
N GLN A 80 -2.35 11.55 2.43
CA GLN A 80 -1.47 12.27 1.50
C GLN A 80 -2.26 12.98 0.39
N VAL A 81 -3.27 12.33 -0.20
CA VAL A 81 -4.15 12.96 -1.20
C VAL A 81 -4.89 14.16 -0.61
N GLN A 82 -5.37 14.06 0.62
CA GLN A 82 -6.05 15.16 1.29
C GLN A 82 -5.12 16.34 1.54
N ALA A 83 -3.91 16.10 2.07
CA ALA A 83 -2.91 17.14 2.28
C ALA A 83 -2.47 17.81 0.97
N LEU A 84 -2.35 17.04 -0.12
CA LEU A 84 -2.03 17.58 -1.44
C LEU A 84 -3.15 18.48 -1.97
N THR A 85 -4.40 18.07 -1.78
CA THR A 85 -5.58 18.86 -2.20
C THR A 85 -5.63 20.19 -1.46
N GLU A 86 -5.39 20.19 -0.14
CA GLU A 86 -5.32 21.42 0.66
C GLU A 86 -4.18 22.34 0.22
N ARG A 87 -3.00 21.76 -0.05
CA ARG A 87 -1.85 22.51 -0.56
C ARG A 87 -2.10 23.13 -1.93
N LEU A 88 -2.85 22.44 -2.80
CA LEU A 88 -3.25 22.96 -4.11
C LEU A 88 -4.23 24.12 -3.99
N ALA A 89 -5.28 23.99 -3.16
CA ALA A 89 -6.22 25.08 -2.92
C ALA A 89 -5.51 26.35 -2.40
N ALA A 90 -4.58 26.20 -1.45
CA ALA A 90 -3.79 27.31 -0.94
C ALA A 90 -2.77 27.88 -1.94
N LEU A 91 -2.39 27.12 -2.97
CA LEU A 91 -1.55 27.60 -4.07
C LEU A 91 -2.36 28.39 -5.10
N GLU A 92 -3.54 27.89 -5.45
CA GLU A 92 -4.49 28.54 -6.35
C GLU A 92 -4.89 29.92 -5.82
N GLU A 93 -5.24 30.03 -4.54
CA GLU A 93 -5.59 31.31 -3.90
C GLU A 93 -4.44 32.33 -3.93
N ARG A 94 -3.19 31.88 -3.78
CA ARG A 94 -2.00 32.75 -3.88
C ARG A 94 -1.69 33.17 -5.32
N CYS A 95 -1.94 32.30 -6.30
CA CYS A 95 -1.78 32.66 -7.71
C CYS A 95 -2.86 33.65 -8.17
N GLU A 96 -4.11 33.49 -7.71
CA GLU A 96 -5.18 34.45 -7.97
C GLU A 96 -4.86 35.83 -7.38
N THR A 97 -4.26 35.87 -6.19
CA THR A 97 -3.90 37.13 -5.51
C THR A 97 -2.60 37.75 -6.07
N GLY A 98 -1.67 36.95 -6.58
CA GLY A 98 -0.37 37.40 -7.11
C GLY A 98 -0.40 37.92 -8.55
N GLY A 99 -1.35 37.47 -9.37
CA GLY A 99 -1.48 37.90 -10.78
C GLY A 99 -1.85 39.37 -10.97
N ALA A 100 -2.56 39.99 -10.02
CA ALA A 100 -3.04 41.36 -10.13
C ALA A 100 -1.98 42.43 -9.81
N ARG A 101 -0.87 42.10 -9.15
CA ARG A 101 0.18 43.07 -8.74
C ARG A 101 1.31 43.27 -9.74
N SER A 102 1.42 42.42 -10.77
CA SER A 102 2.53 42.48 -11.74
C SER A 102 2.24 43.37 -12.97
N ALA A 103 1.06 43.99 -13.06
CA ALA A 103 0.66 44.81 -14.22
C ALA A 103 0.81 46.34 -14.06
N THR A 104 1.37 46.85 -12.95
CA THR A 104 1.37 48.31 -12.66
C THR A 104 2.74 49.00 -12.74
N SER A 105 3.78 48.39 -13.32
CA SER A 105 5.09 49.07 -13.38
C SER A 105 5.82 48.93 -14.71
N VAL A 106 5.25 49.48 -15.79
CA VAL A 106 6.00 50.03 -16.95
C VAL A 106 5.13 51.09 -17.67
N GLN A 107 4.95 52.28 -17.10
CA GLN A 107 4.48 53.44 -17.87
C GLN A 107 5.13 54.72 -17.30
N ASP A 108 6.46 54.75 -17.27
CA ASP A 108 7.22 55.98 -17.12
C ASP A 108 8.43 55.90 -18.04
N ARG A 109 8.34 56.60 -19.19
CA ARG A 109 9.40 57.15 -20.07
C ARG A 109 8.96 57.19 -21.53
N GLY A 110 9.07 58.37 -22.15
CA GLY A 110 8.94 58.56 -23.60
C GLY A 110 8.04 59.73 -23.97
N VAL A 111 8.34 60.95 -23.54
CA VAL A 111 9.09 61.99 -24.30
C VAL A 111 8.19 62.78 -25.27
N GLU A 112 7.99 64.03 -24.85
CA GLU A 112 7.82 65.27 -25.62
C GLU A 112 7.91 65.18 -27.14
N SER A 113 6.92 65.74 -27.86
CA SER A 113 7.06 66.85 -28.83
C SER A 113 5.71 67.22 -29.43
#